data_AF-A0A8S0SGK9-F1
#
_entry.id   AF-A0A8S0SGK9-F1
#
_cell.length_a   1.000
_cell.length_b   1.000
_cell.length_c   1.000
_cell.angle_alpha   90.00
_cell.angle_beta   90.00
_cell.angle_gamma   90.00
#
_symmetry.space_group_name_H-M   'P 1'
#
loop_
_entity.id
_entity.type
_entity.pdbx_description
1 polymer ?
#
loop_
_entity_poly.entity_id
_entity_poly.type
_entity_poly.pdbx_seq_one_letter_code
_entity_poly.pdbx_strand_id
1 'polypeptide(L)'
;MGIIRECGGKMFMAERRWAEAATDFFEAFKNYDEAGNHRRIQCLKYLVLANMLMISEVNPLDGQEAKPYKNDPEILAMTNLIAAYQRNEILEFEKILKVQQYAIICYLLLEYY
;
A
#
# COMPACT_ATOMS: atom_id res chain seq x y z
N MET A 1 7.99 -5.88 -16.22
CA MET A 1 8.85 -5.05 -15.35
C MET A 1 8.35 -4.96 -13.90
N GLY A 2 7.10 -5.37 -13.60
CA GLY A 2 6.50 -5.21 -12.25
C GLY A 2 7.25 -5.87 -11.09
N ILE A 3 7.80 -7.08 -11.26
CA ILE A 3 8.52 -7.78 -10.17
C ILE A 3 9.76 -7.00 -9.70
N ILE A 4 10.53 -6.44 -10.62
CA ILE A 4 11.76 -5.68 -10.27
C ILE A 4 11.39 -4.43 -9.47
N ARG A 5 10.34 -3.71 -9.91
CA ARG A 5 9.81 -2.54 -9.22
C ARG A 5 9.24 -2.90 -7.84
N GLU A 6 8.51 -4.01 -7.73
CA GLU A 6 7.98 -4.49 -6.45
C GLU A 6 9.11 -4.79 -5.46
N CYS A 7 10.17 -5.48 -5.90
CA CYS A 7 11.36 -5.74 -5.09
C CYS A 7 12.10 -4.45 -4.71
N GLY A 8 12.25 -3.51 -5.64
CA GLY A 8 12.83 -2.19 -5.39
C GLY A 8 12.05 -1.41 -4.32
N GLY A 9 10.72 -1.43 -4.41
CA GLY A 9 9.83 -0.83 -3.42
C GLY A 9 10.00 -1.44 -2.02
N LYS A 10 10.09 -2.77 -1.92
CA LYS A 10 10.34 -3.48 -0.64
C LYS A 10 11.72 -3.13 -0.05
N MET A 11 12.76 -3.06 -0.89
CA MET A 11 14.10 -2.65 -0.48
C MET A 11 14.09 -1.21 0.07
N PHE A 12 13.45 -0.27 -0.63
CA PHE A 12 13.32 1.10 -0.17
C PHE A 12 12.51 1.23 1.13
N MET A 13 11.49 0.39 1.34
CA MET A 13 10.79 0.31 2.64
C MET A 13 11.74 -0.12 3.76
N ALA A 14 12.62 -1.08 3.53
CA ALA A 14 13.61 -1.51 4.52
C ALA A 14 14.62 -0.39 4.85
N GLU A 15 15.01 0.40 3.84
CA GLU A 15 15.92 1.55 3.99
C GLU A 15 15.23 2.82 4.53
N ARG A 16 13.92 2.76 4.84
CA ARG A 16 13.11 3.93 5.25
C ARG A 16 13.01 5.04 4.19
N ARG A 17 13.17 4.68 2.92
CA ARG A 17 13.06 5.57 1.75
C ARG A 17 11.66 5.50 1.17
N TRP A 18 10.71 6.04 1.92
CA TRP A 18 9.26 5.89 1.68
C TRP A 18 8.79 6.45 0.34
N ALA A 19 9.31 7.61 -0.08
CA ALA A 19 8.91 8.26 -1.33
C ALA A 19 9.32 7.44 -2.57
N GLU A 20 10.52 6.86 -2.52
CA GLU A 20 11.03 5.98 -3.58
C GLU A 20 10.29 4.66 -3.59
N ALA A 21 10.01 4.11 -2.40
CA ALA A 21 9.15 2.94 -2.26
C ALA A 21 7.77 3.16 -2.89
N ALA A 22 7.12 4.30 -2.61
CA ALA A 22 5.82 4.63 -3.18
C ALA A 22 5.87 4.71 -4.71
N THR A 23 6.92 5.31 -5.27
CA THR A 23 7.11 5.41 -6.72
C THR A 23 7.26 4.01 -7.34
N ASP A 24 8.11 3.17 -6.77
CA ASP A 24 8.33 1.81 -7.26
C ASP A 24 7.09 0.92 -7.11
N PHE A 25 6.32 1.04 -6.02
CA PHE A 25 5.07 0.30 -5.86
C PHE A 25 3.98 0.77 -6.83
N PHE A 26 3.91 2.06 -7.14
CA PHE A 26 2.95 2.57 -8.13
C PHE A 26 3.28 2.08 -9.54
N GLU A 27 4.56 2.12 -9.93
CA GLU A 27 5.03 1.55 -11.20
C GLU A 27 4.79 0.04 -11.27
N ALA A 28 5.07 -0.70 -10.19
CA ALA A 28 4.77 -2.13 -10.10
C ALA A 28 3.26 -2.40 -10.27
N PHE A 29 2.42 -1.62 -9.58
CA PHE A 29 0.98 -1.69 -9.67
C PHE A 29 0.49 -1.52 -11.12
N LYS A 30 0.91 -0.46 -11.83
CA LYS A 30 0.51 -0.22 -13.22
C LYS A 30 0.90 -1.39 -14.14
N ASN A 31 2.13 -1.87 -14.00
CA ASN A 31 2.61 -3.03 -14.76
C ASN A 31 1.77 -4.30 -14.50
N TYR A 32 1.36 -4.54 -13.25
CA TYR A 32 0.53 -5.70 -12.92
C TYR A 32 -0.93 -5.53 -13.33
N ASP A 33 -1.45 -4.30 -13.28
CA ASP A 33 -2.80 -3.96 -13.73
C ASP A 33 -2.96 -4.18 -15.23
N GLU A 34 -2.04 -3.65 -16.03
CA GLU A 34 -1.99 -3.85 -17.49
C GLU A 34 -1.85 -5.34 -17.88
N ALA A 35 -1.16 -6.12 -17.05
CA ALA A 35 -0.98 -7.56 -17.25
C ALA A 35 -2.14 -8.41 -16.68
N GLY A 36 -3.15 -7.80 -16.04
CA GLY A 36 -4.24 -8.51 -15.37
C GLY A 36 -3.80 -9.36 -14.16
N ASN A 37 -2.60 -9.13 -13.64
CA ASN A 37 -2.03 -9.91 -12.55
C ASN A 37 -2.65 -9.51 -11.20
N HIS A 38 -2.98 -10.50 -10.36
CA HIS A 38 -3.59 -10.29 -9.04
C HIS A 38 -2.66 -9.54 -8.06
N ARG A 39 -1.33 -9.60 -8.27
CA ARG A 39 -0.33 -8.87 -7.48
C ARG A 39 -0.52 -7.34 -7.48
N ARG A 40 -1.34 -6.80 -8.39
CA ARG A 40 -1.72 -5.38 -8.38
C ARG A 40 -2.35 -4.94 -7.05
N ILE A 41 -3.18 -5.78 -6.44
CA ILE A 41 -3.83 -5.50 -5.14
C ILE A 41 -2.78 -5.41 -4.03
N GLN A 42 -1.79 -6.29 -4.05
CA GLN A 42 -0.69 -6.29 -3.10
C GLN A 42 0.18 -5.03 -3.25
N CYS A 43 0.51 -4.62 -4.48
CA CYS A 43 1.25 -3.38 -4.72
C CYS A 43 0.48 -2.13 -4.28
N LEU A 44 -0.84 -2.10 -4.48
CA LEU A 44 -1.73 -1.04 -3.96
C LEU A 44 -1.67 -0.94 -2.44
N LYS A 45 -1.69 -2.07 -1.71
CA LYS A 45 -1.54 -2.08 -0.26
C LYS A 45 -0.20 -1.48 0.18
N TYR A 46 0.88 -1.87 -0.49
CA TYR A 46 2.22 -1.35 -0.21
C TYR A 46 2.34 0.14 -0.51
N LEU A 47 1.77 0.60 -1.62
CA LEU A 47 1.71 2.01 -2.00
C LEU A 47 0.99 2.84 -0.93
N VAL A 48 -0.16 2.36 -0.45
CA VAL A 48 -0.91 3.03 0.62
C VAL A 48 -0.06 3.15 1.88
N LEU A 49 0.61 2.07 2.28
CA LEU A 49 1.47 2.09 3.46
C LEU A 49 2.64 3.07 3.31
N ALA A 50 3.34 3.03 2.18
CA ALA A 50 4.45 3.95 1.90
C ALA A 50 3.99 5.42 1.94
N ASN A 51 2.80 5.72 1.40
CA ASN A 51 2.21 7.07 1.46
C ASN A 51 1.90 7.53 2.89
N MET A 52 1.38 6.64 3.74
CA MET A 52 1.16 6.98 5.16
C MET A 52 2.49 7.21 5.88
N LEU A 53 3.52 6.40 5.62
CA LEU A 53 4.84 6.52 6.27
C LEU A 53 5.61 7.77 5.86
N MET A 54 5.41 8.26 4.63
CA MET A 54 5.99 9.54 4.19
C MET A 54 5.16 10.76 4.62
N ILE A 55 4.08 10.56 5.39
CA ILE A 55 3.16 11.63 5.83
C ILE A 55 2.58 12.38 4.62
N SER A 56 2.26 11.65 3.55
CA SER A 56 1.62 12.24 2.37
C SER A 56 0.18 12.63 2.71
N GLU A 57 -0.20 13.86 2.39
CA GLU A 57 -1.60 14.30 2.46
C GLU A 57 -2.43 13.76 1.29
N VAL A 58 -1.76 13.30 0.21
CA VAL A 58 -2.41 12.80 -0.99
C VAL A 58 -2.80 11.34 -0.82
N ASN A 59 -4.08 11.05 -0.98
CA ASN A 59 -4.57 9.68 -0.97
C ASN A 59 -4.23 8.98 -2.31
N PRO A 60 -3.39 7.93 -2.32
CA PRO A 60 -3.02 7.24 -3.56
C PRO A 60 -4.21 6.55 -4.24
N LEU A 61 -5.30 6.29 -3.51
CA LEU A 61 -6.51 5.68 -4.06
C LEU A 61 -7.40 6.66 -4.83
N ASP A 62 -7.15 7.97 -4.74
CA ASP A 62 -7.87 8.97 -5.54
C ASP A 62 -7.37 9.07 -6.99
N GLY A 63 -6.21 8.48 -7.27
CA GLY A 63 -5.65 8.39 -8.63
C GLY A 63 -6.58 7.62 -9.58
N GLN A 64 -6.57 8.00 -10.86
CA GLN A 64 -7.46 7.42 -11.87
C GLN A 64 -7.28 5.91 -11.99
N GLU A 65 -6.04 5.42 -11.87
CA GLU A 65 -5.69 4.01 -11.96
C GLU A 65 -6.13 3.21 -10.71
N ALA A 66 -6.12 3.83 -9.54
CA ALA A 66 -6.46 3.17 -8.27
C ALA A 66 -7.94 3.26 -7.89
N LYS A 67 -8.66 4.25 -8.43
CA LYS A 67 -10.08 4.51 -8.13
C LYS A 67 -11.01 3.30 -8.32
N PRO A 68 -10.85 2.43 -9.34
CA PRO A 68 -11.69 1.24 -9.51
C PRO A 68 -11.58 0.24 -8.35
N TYR A 69 -10.44 0.28 -7.62
CA TYR A 69 -10.12 -0.69 -6.58
C TYR A 69 -10.67 -0.32 -5.20
N LYS A 70 -11.25 0.87 -5.02
CA LYS A 70 -11.76 1.31 -3.70
C LYS A 70 -12.79 0.38 -3.07
N ASN A 71 -13.58 -0.31 -3.90
CA ASN A 71 -14.61 -1.25 -3.45
C ASN A 71 -14.11 -2.68 -3.32
N ASP A 72 -12.85 -2.96 -3.66
CA ASP A 72 -12.25 -4.26 -3.45
C ASP A 72 -12.17 -4.53 -1.93
N PRO A 73 -12.65 -5.70 -1.44
CA PRO A 73 -12.66 -6.00 0.00
C PRO A 73 -11.30 -5.86 0.67
N GLU A 74 -10.21 -6.18 -0.06
CA GLU A 74 -8.85 -6.09 0.45
C GLU A 74 -8.31 -4.65 0.49
N ILE A 75 -8.87 -3.75 -0.33
CA ILE A 75 -8.50 -2.32 -0.41
C ILE A 75 -9.41 -1.45 0.44
N LEU A 76 -10.64 -1.86 0.69
CA LEU A 76 -11.58 -1.14 1.55
C LEU A 76 -11.00 -0.97 2.97
N ALA A 77 -10.34 -2.00 3.48
CA ALA A 77 -9.62 -1.96 4.74
C ALA A 77 -8.51 -0.88 4.73
N MET A 78 -7.72 -0.82 3.65
CA MET A 78 -6.67 0.19 3.48
C MET A 78 -7.25 1.61 3.35
N THR A 79 -8.41 1.74 2.69
CA THR A 79 -9.13 3.01 2.54
C THR A 79 -9.58 3.55 3.90
N ASN A 80 -10.15 2.67 4.74
CA ASN A 80 -10.54 3.03 6.10
C ASN A 80 -9.34 3.40 6.97
N LEU A 81 -8.21 2.70 6.79
CA LEU A 81 -6.97 2.98 7.50
C LEU A 81 -6.40 4.36 7.13
N ILE A 82 -6.36 4.72 5.85
CA ILE A 82 -5.98 6.08 5.40
C ILE A 82 -6.93 7.13 5.97
N ALA A 83 -8.24 6.88 5.95
CA ALA A 83 -9.23 7.82 6.46
C ALA A 83 -9.09 8.06 7.97
N ALA A 84 -8.74 7.02 8.75
CA ALA A 84 -8.45 7.17 10.18
C ALA A 84 -7.13 7.92 10.41
N TYR A 85 -6.11 7.64 9.60
CA TYR A 85 -4.82 8.34 9.61
C TYR A 85 -4.98 9.84 9.34
N GLN A 86 -5.68 10.20 8.26
CA GLN A 86 -5.93 11.60 7.88
C GLN A 86 -6.75 12.38 8.90
N ARG A 87 -7.65 11.71 9.64
CA ARG A 87 -8.45 12.30 10.71
C ARG A 87 -7.74 12.36 12.06
N ASN A 88 -6.50 11.88 12.16
CA ASN A 88 -5.76 11.71 13.42
C ASN A 88 -6.52 10.87 14.47
N GLU A 89 -7.36 9.93 14.02
CA GLU A 89 -8.15 9.03 14.90
C GLU A 89 -7.33 7.79 15.26
N ILE A 90 -6.36 7.95 16.18
CA ILE A 90 -5.38 6.89 16.54
C ILE A 90 -6.07 5.59 17.01
N LEU A 91 -7.13 5.70 17.81
CA LEU A 91 -7.84 4.52 18.34
C LEU A 91 -8.51 3.69 17.22
N GLU A 92 -9.11 4.35 16.24
CA GLU A 92 -9.73 3.66 15.11
C GLU A 92 -8.65 3.09 14.17
N PHE A 93 -7.54 3.82 13.97
CA PHE A 93 -6.38 3.33 13.24
C PHE A 93 -5.82 2.04 13.85
N GLU A 94 -5.57 2.02 15.16
CA GLU A 94 -5.07 0.83 15.87
C GLU A 94 -6.04 -0.35 15.79
N LYS A 95 -7.34 -0.09 15.90
CA LYS A 95 -8.38 -1.11 15.79
C LYS A 95 -8.41 -1.72 14.40
N ILE A 96 -8.36 -0.91 13.34
CA ILE A 96 -8.29 -1.40 11.96
C ILE A 96 -7.01 -2.19 11.72
N LEU A 97 -5.86 -1.69 12.21
CA LEU A 97 -4.57 -2.36 12.06
C LEU A 97 -4.52 -3.73 12.76
N LYS A 98 -5.09 -3.85 13.98
CA LYS A 98 -5.17 -5.12 14.71
C LYS A 98 -6.02 -6.16 13.99
N VAL A 99 -7.15 -5.74 13.41
CA VAL A 99 -8.02 -6.64 12.64
C VAL A 99 -7.33 -7.11 11.35
N GLN A 100 -6.49 -6.26 10.76
CA GLN A 100 -5.85 -6.52 9.46
C GLN A 100 -4.35 -6.88 9.55
N GLN A 101 -3.87 -7.22 10.75
CA GLN A 101 -2.45 -7.43 11.02
C GLN A 101 -1.84 -8.54 10.13
N TYR A 102 -2.62 -9.60 9.85
CA TYR A 102 -2.21 -10.68 8.94
C TYR A 102 -2.20 -10.27 7.46
N ALA A 103 -3.08 -9.35 7.05
CA ALA A 103 -3.17 -8.93 5.65
C ALA A 103 -2.16 -7.82 5.28
N ILE A 104 -1.78 -6.98 6.25
CA ILE A 104 -0.95 -5.79 6.04
C ILE A 104 0.51 -6.03 6.46
N ILE A 105 0.74 -6.62 7.64
CA ILE A 105 2.09 -6.66 8.26
C ILE A 105 2.88 -7.90 7.83
N CYS A 106 2.23 -9.07 7.71
CA CYS A 106 2.92 -10.30 7.32
C CYS A 106 3.61 -10.19 5.95
N TYR A 107 3.01 -9.47 5.00
CA TYR A 107 3.53 -9.40 3.64
C TYR A 107 4.72 -8.45 3.44
N LEU A 108 5.03 -7.58 4.40
CA LEU A 108 6.11 -6.59 4.28
C LEU A 108 7.39 -6.98 5.02
N LEU A 109 7.28 -7.83 6.04
CA LEU A 109 8.38 -8.12 6.96
C LEU A 109 8.83 -9.59 6.98
N LEU A 110 8.07 -10.53 6.40
CA LEU A 110 8.36 -11.97 6.50
C LEU A 110 9.21 -12.57 5.37
N GLU A 111 9.73 -11.79 4.42
CA GLU A 111 10.73 -12.32 3.47
C GLU A 111 12.19 -12.16 3.96
N TYR A 112 12.40 -11.62 5.17
CA TYR A 112 13.73 -11.41 5.76
C TYR A 112 13.96 -12.08 7.14
N TYR A 113 13.02 -12.88 7.64
CA TYR A 113 13.19 -13.74 8.83
C TYR A 113 12.45 -15.07 8.69
#